data_AF-A0A5C6RXZ8-F1
#
_entry.id   AF-A0A5C6RXZ8-F1
#
_cell.length_a   1.000
_cell.length_b   1.000
_cell.length_c   1.000
_cell.angle_alpha   90.00
_cell.angle_beta   90.00
_cell.angle_gamma   90.00
#
_symmetry.space_group_name_H-M   'P 1'
#
loop_
_entity.id
_entity.type
_entity.pdbx_description
1 polymer ?
#
loop_
_entity_poly.entity_id
_entity_poly.type
_entity_poly.pdbx_seq_one_letter_code
_entity_poly.pdbx_strand_id
1 'polypeptide(L)'
;MHNSKLYAILRHFDKYEQNRCRKYITSPYFNRSDALASLYDHFTGHINGKAVKLGKEEVWEVLQPGSPYDDTRYRKYCSDLLKLVEGYLAQQVYEQNPIEQAAHFMQAVENRRIDALTATAMRTAKRISAKQKYRSADYYLHQYQIERQKYDLTEFENKRSDRTNIEDISKNLDLFYLAEKLRILCAGITQQTFVKVEYQFSLVNEILQELQQVDYSDYPPVALYYQIYLTLTESEKEEHYHKLKNLLNDYGHLFPAREAKDVLYMAAQNYCIRKINKGNRQFTQELFSLYQDLLSKDILTVDGELSPWYFKNIINISLRVGEYDWAEEFIKAYSPSLPEQVRENSLSYNLAQVFFFRKEYEKVLEQLRNVEYDDVAYNLGSKTMLLHTYYETDEIEPLHSLFESFRAYLNRHKDIPANRRKNYGNLIRFTRKLTRIVPGDHASVEKLRKELGETKNVASLNWLKEKLAELEH
;
A
#
# COMPACT_ATOMS: atom_id res chain seq x y z
N MET A 1 20.90 -25.53 8.90
CA MET A 1 19.43 -25.67 8.86
C MET A 1 18.65 -24.38 8.60
N HIS A 2 19.23 -23.19 8.80
CA HIS A 2 18.57 -21.90 8.54
C HIS A 2 18.07 -21.70 7.09
N ASN A 3 18.58 -22.48 6.13
CA ASN A 3 18.14 -22.47 4.73
C ASN A 3 17.03 -23.51 4.43
N SER A 4 16.51 -24.24 5.42
CA SER A 4 15.37 -25.14 5.19
C SER A 4 14.08 -24.33 5.11
N LYS A 5 13.24 -24.63 4.11
CA LYS A 5 11.96 -23.95 3.86
C LYS A 5 11.09 -23.89 5.12
N LEU A 6 11.00 -25.02 5.85
CA LEU A 6 10.22 -25.14 7.08
C LEU A 6 10.71 -24.20 8.19
N TYR A 7 12.02 -24.21 8.47
CA TYR A 7 12.59 -23.32 9.50
C TYR A 7 12.39 -21.85 9.14
N ALA A 8 12.56 -21.48 7.87
CA ALA A 8 12.33 -20.11 7.40
C ALA A 8 10.87 -19.68 7.61
N ILE A 9 9.89 -20.54 7.31
CA ILE A 9 8.47 -20.26 7.54
C ILE A 9 8.17 -20.07 9.02
N LEU A 10 8.64 -20.96 9.90
CA LEU A 10 8.35 -20.90 11.33
C LEU A 10 8.91 -19.65 12.01
N ARG A 11 9.95 -19.03 11.45
CA ARG A 11 10.47 -17.75 11.96
C ARG A 11 9.52 -16.57 11.81
N HIS A 12 8.53 -16.67 10.92
CA HIS A 12 7.51 -15.64 10.77
C HIS A 12 6.42 -15.74 11.83
N PHE A 13 6.36 -16.84 12.59
CA PHE A 13 5.28 -17.05 13.55
C PHE A 13 5.61 -16.38 14.88
N ASP A 14 4.69 -15.57 15.39
CA ASP A 14 4.78 -15.06 16.75
C ASP A 14 4.53 -16.17 17.80
N LYS A 15 4.70 -15.84 19.09
CA LYS A 15 4.49 -16.82 20.17
C LYS A 15 3.05 -17.36 20.23
N TYR A 16 2.05 -16.57 19.87
CA TYR A 16 0.65 -17.00 19.88
C TYR A 16 0.35 -17.93 18.70
N GLU A 17 0.86 -17.63 17.51
CA GLU A 17 0.79 -18.46 16.32
C GLU A 17 1.53 -19.78 16.52
N GLN A 18 2.72 -19.75 17.14
CA GLN A 18 3.45 -20.96 17.49
C GLN A 18 2.62 -21.87 18.41
N ASN A 19 2.02 -21.30 19.46
CA ASN A 19 1.18 -22.06 20.38
C ASN A 19 -0.08 -22.64 19.70
N ARG A 20 -0.73 -21.90 18.80
CA ARG A 20 -1.90 -22.39 18.05
C ARG A 20 -1.53 -23.47 17.04
N CYS A 21 -0.43 -23.28 16.31
CA CYS A 21 0.10 -24.28 15.38
C CYS A 21 0.49 -25.57 16.11
N ARG A 22 1.11 -25.46 17.29
CA ARG A 22 1.36 -26.62 18.16
C ARG A 22 0.09 -27.38 18.48
N LYS A 23 -0.99 -26.71 18.90
CA LYS A 23 -2.29 -27.35 19.20
C LYS A 23 -2.83 -28.10 17.98
N TYR A 24 -2.73 -27.51 16.79
CA TYR A 24 -3.11 -28.15 15.53
C TYR A 24 -2.27 -29.42 15.27
N ILE A 25 -0.94 -29.33 15.39
CA ILE A 25 -0.01 -30.45 15.17
C ILE A 25 -0.16 -31.55 16.21
N THR A 26 -0.55 -31.24 17.44
CA THR A 26 -0.78 -32.26 18.48
C THR A 26 -2.20 -32.84 18.44
N SER A 27 -3.07 -32.31 17.58
CA SER A 27 -4.44 -32.82 17.46
C SER A 27 -4.45 -34.19 16.79
N PRO A 28 -5.06 -35.22 17.40
CA PRO A 28 -5.13 -36.57 16.83
C PRO A 28 -5.93 -36.63 15.53
N TYR A 29 -6.72 -35.59 15.24
CA TYR A 29 -7.45 -35.45 13.98
C TYR A 29 -6.51 -35.14 12.80
N PHE A 30 -5.47 -34.32 13.03
CA PHE A 30 -4.56 -33.85 11.97
C PHE A 30 -3.24 -34.63 11.94
N ASN A 31 -2.77 -35.12 13.09
CA ASN A 31 -1.48 -35.80 13.19
C ASN A 31 -1.55 -36.95 14.20
N ARG A 32 -0.89 -38.05 13.88
CA ARG A 32 -0.74 -39.22 14.76
C ARG A 32 0.73 -39.52 15.11
N SER A 33 1.67 -38.71 14.62
CA SER A 33 3.11 -38.91 14.81
C SER A 33 3.65 -37.96 15.87
N ASP A 34 4.05 -38.52 17.01
CA ASP A 34 4.73 -37.77 18.07
C ASP A 34 6.06 -37.18 17.59
N ALA A 35 6.75 -37.84 16.66
CA ALA A 35 7.99 -37.36 16.07
C ALA A 35 7.84 -36.00 15.38
N LEU A 36 6.69 -35.75 14.71
CA LEU A 36 6.44 -34.46 14.06
C LEU A 36 6.17 -33.35 15.07
N ALA A 37 5.49 -33.66 16.19
CA ALA A 37 5.28 -32.73 17.29
C ALA A 37 6.62 -32.38 17.97
N SER A 38 7.45 -33.39 18.24
CA SER A 38 8.81 -33.18 18.80
C SER A 38 9.68 -32.34 17.87
N LEU A 39 9.62 -32.58 16.55
CA LEU A 39 10.35 -31.77 15.56
C LEU A 39 9.91 -30.30 15.59
N TYR A 40 8.60 -30.06 15.69
CA TYR A 40 8.04 -28.73 15.80
C TYR A 40 8.48 -28.00 17.07
N ASP A 41 8.38 -28.67 18.22
CA ASP A 41 8.78 -28.14 19.52
C ASP A 41 10.27 -27.81 19.54
N HIS A 42 11.09 -28.66 18.92
CA HIS A 42 12.52 -28.41 18.81
C HIS A 42 12.83 -27.19 17.94
N PHE A 43 12.17 -27.01 16.78
CA PHE A 43 12.36 -25.83 15.94
C PHE A 43 11.89 -24.54 16.59
N THR A 44 10.72 -24.53 17.20
CA THR A 44 10.20 -23.33 17.88
C THR A 44 11.01 -22.99 19.13
N GLY A 45 11.43 -24.00 19.91
CA GLY A 45 12.35 -23.82 21.03
C GLY A 45 13.67 -23.19 20.59
N HIS A 46 14.23 -23.65 19.47
CA HIS A 46 15.44 -23.07 18.89
C HIS A 46 15.22 -21.64 18.37
N ILE A 47 14.12 -21.37 17.65
CA ILE A 47 13.78 -20.03 17.13
C ILE A 47 13.65 -19.00 18.27
N ASN A 48 13.11 -19.43 19.41
CA ASN A 48 12.93 -18.58 20.58
C ASN A 48 14.18 -18.46 21.47
N GLY A 49 15.20 -19.29 21.25
CA GLY A 49 16.45 -19.34 22.02
C GLY A 49 17.54 -18.38 21.51
N LYS A 50 18.70 -18.36 22.19
CA LYS A 50 19.88 -17.62 21.73
C LYS A 50 20.52 -18.38 20.54
N ALA A 51 20.76 -17.66 19.44
CA ALA A 51 21.17 -18.19 18.15
C ALA A 51 22.44 -19.05 18.19
N VAL A 52 22.27 -20.37 18.31
CA VAL A 52 23.28 -21.36 17.99
C VAL A 52 22.98 -21.89 16.58
N LYS A 53 23.99 -22.41 15.88
CA LYS A 53 23.75 -23.09 14.60
C LYS A 53 23.09 -24.44 14.86
N LEU A 54 21.87 -24.61 14.38
CA LEU A 54 21.17 -25.90 14.44
C LEU A 54 21.70 -26.88 13.37
N GLY A 55 22.27 -28.00 13.83
CA GLY A 55 22.77 -29.11 13.01
C GLY A 55 21.70 -30.17 12.74
N LYS A 56 21.72 -30.85 11.58
CA LYS A 56 20.66 -31.84 11.26
C LYS A 56 20.76 -33.09 12.12
N GLU A 57 21.99 -33.50 12.42
CA GLU A 57 22.34 -34.65 13.23
C GLU A 57 21.90 -34.45 14.69
N GLU A 58 22.02 -33.22 15.20
CA GLU A 58 21.50 -32.83 16.53
C GLU A 58 19.97 -32.95 16.59
N VAL A 59 19.28 -32.43 15.57
CA VAL A 59 17.82 -32.57 15.47
C VAL A 59 17.43 -34.04 15.35
N TRP A 60 18.18 -34.83 14.59
CA TRP A 60 17.93 -36.26 14.45
C TRP A 60 18.03 -37.02 15.76
N GLU A 61 19.03 -36.72 16.61
CA GLU A 61 19.15 -37.35 17.92
C GLU A 61 17.93 -37.07 18.82
N VAL A 62 17.31 -35.89 18.68
CA VAL A 62 16.05 -35.57 19.37
C VAL A 62 14.87 -36.38 18.82
N LEU A 63 14.85 -36.65 17.51
CA LEU A 63 13.76 -37.37 16.85
C LEU A 63 13.86 -38.89 16.97
N GLN A 64 15.06 -39.44 16.95
CA GLN A 64 15.36 -40.88 16.97
C GLN A 64 16.61 -41.14 17.83
N PRO A 65 16.51 -41.02 19.17
CA PRO A 65 17.65 -41.19 20.06
C PRO A 65 18.37 -42.53 19.85
N GLY A 66 19.70 -42.50 19.76
CA GLY A 66 20.54 -43.69 19.59
C GLY A 66 20.47 -44.36 18.20
N SER A 67 19.79 -43.76 17.22
CA SER A 67 19.72 -44.27 15.84
C SER A 67 20.72 -43.54 14.92
N PRO A 68 21.41 -44.24 13.99
CA PRO A 68 22.26 -43.57 13.01
C PRO A 68 21.49 -42.53 12.20
N TYR A 69 22.17 -41.42 11.86
CA TYR A 69 21.57 -40.35 11.07
C TYR A 69 21.10 -40.86 9.70
N ASP A 70 19.80 -40.72 9.43
CA ASP A 70 19.18 -41.02 8.14
C ASP A 70 18.61 -39.74 7.52
N ASP A 71 19.36 -39.17 6.58
CA ASP A 71 18.98 -37.94 5.89
C ASP A 71 17.68 -38.10 5.07
N THR A 72 17.36 -39.30 4.57
CA THR A 72 16.14 -39.55 3.81
C THR A 72 14.91 -39.47 4.72
N ARG A 73 14.96 -40.17 5.85
CA ARG A 73 13.87 -40.15 6.84
C ARG A 73 13.74 -38.80 7.52
N TYR A 74 14.85 -38.12 7.80
CA TYR A 74 14.85 -36.75 8.31
C TYR A 74 14.16 -35.76 7.35
N ARG A 75 14.49 -35.81 6.05
CA ARG A 75 13.83 -34.98 5.03
C ARG A 75 12.34 -35.29 4.93
N LYS A 76 11.95 -36.57 5.07
CA LYS A 76 10.54 -36.96 5.12
C LYS A 76 9.82 -36.32 6.31
N TYR A 77 10.37 -36.36 7.52
CA TYR A 77 9.79 -35.67 8.68
C TYR A 77 9.64 -34.16 8.46
N CYS A 78 10.64 -33.51 7.86
CA CYS A 78 10.54 -32.09 7.52
C CYS A 78 9.42 -31.80 6.53
N SER A 79 9.26 -32.63 5.48
CA SER A 79 8.20 -32.48 4.49
C SER A 79 6.81 -32.75 5.09
N ASP A 80 6.68 -33.77 5.93
CA ASP A 80 5.40 -34.10 6.57
C ASP A 80 4.99 -33.03 7.60
N LEU A 81 5.94 -32.50 8.38
CA LEU A 81 5.68 -31.37 9.26
C LEU A 81 5.34 -30.09 8.46
N LEU A 82 6.00 -29.84 7.33
CA LEU A 82 5.66 -28.71 6.48
C LEU A 82 4.22 -28.77 5.98
N LYS A 83 3.71 -29.94 5.57
CA LYS A 83 2.30 -30.10 5.19
C LYS A 83 1.34 -29.77 6.33
N LEU A 84 1.68 -30.14 7.56
CA LEU A 84 0.87 -29.77 8.74
C LEU A 84 0.86 -28.27 8.97
N VAL A 85 2.01 -27.60 8.81
CA VAL A 85 2.11 -26.13 8.92
C VAL A 85 1.32 -25.43 7.81
N GLU A 86 1.40 -25.92 6.56
CA GLU A 86 0.61 -25.41 5.43
C GLU A 86 -0.90 -25.58 5.69
N GLY A 87 -1.32 -26.73 6.21
CA GLY A 87 -2.71 -26.99 6.63
C GLY A 87 -3.18 -26.09 7.77
N TYR A 88 -2.34 -25.86 8.79
CA TYR A 88 -2.63 -24.92 9.87
C TYR A 88 -2.87 -23.50 9.33
N LEU A 89 -2.01 -23.02 8.42
CA LEU A 89 -2.17 -21.69 7.83
C LEU A 89 -3.49 -21.55 7.08
N ALA A 90 -3.87 -22.55 6.27
CA ALA A 90 -5.16 -22.57 5.59
C ALA A 90 -6.34 -22.61 6.58
N GLN A 91 -6.24 -23.42 7.64
CA GLN A 91 -7.24 -23.50 8.69
C GLN A 91 -7.41 -22.16 9.42
N GLN A 92 -6.33 -21.41 9.66
CA GLN A 92 -6.42 -20.09 10.30
C GLN A 92 -7.16 -19.07 9.42
N VAL A 93 -6.94 -19.08 8.10
CA VAL A 93 -7.68 -18.22 7.18
C VAL A 93 -9.17 -18.59 7.20
N TYR A 94 -9.49 -19.88 7.11
CA TYR A 94 -10.88 -20.36 7.19
C TYR A 94 -11.57 -19.95 8.52
N GLU A 95 -10.87 -20.10 9.66
CA GLU A 95 -11.38 -19.71 10.99
C GLU A 95 -11.67 -18.21 11.10
N GLN A 96 -10.93 -17.37 10.37
CA GLN A 96 -11.10 -15.93 10.32
C GLN A 96 -12.24 -15.47 9.37
N ASN A 97 -12.82 -16.39 8.59
CA ASN A 97 -13.89 -16.12 7.62
C ASN A 97 -15.22 -16.79 8.01
N PRO A 98 -16.00 -16.25 8.98
CA PRO A 98 -17.28 -16.84 9.39
C PRO A 98 -18.31 -17.01 8.27
N ILE A 99 -18.25 -16.18 7.23
CA ILE A 99 -19.18 -16.28 6.10
C ILE A 99 -18.91 -17.52 5.24
N GLU A 100 -17.64 -17.82 4.97
CA GLU A 100 -17.23 -19.03 4.25
C GLU A 100 -17.56 -20.27 5.09
N GLN A 101 -17.33 -20.21 6.40
CA GLN A 101 -17.75 -21.27 7.32
C GLN A 101 -19.26 -21.53 7.25
N ALA A 102 -20.07 -20.47 7.18
CA ALA A 102 -21.52 -20.61 7.06
C ALA A 102 -21.95 -21.22 5.72
N ALA A 103 -21.31 -20.80 4.62
CA ALA A 103 -21.55 -21.38 3.30
C ALA A 103 -21.17 -22.87 3.25
N HIS A 104 -20.00 -23.24 3.79
CA HIS A 104 -19.58 -24.64 3.88
C HIS A 104 -20.47 -25.46 4.81
N PHE A 105 -21.02 -24.87 5.88
CA PHE A 105 -22.00 -25.54 6.73
C PHE A 105 -23.31 -25.81 5.97
N MET A 106 -23.82 -24.84 5.20
CA MET A 106 -24.98 -25.05 4.32
C MET A 106 -24.73 -26.17 3.33
N GLN A 107 -23.57 -26.16 2.68
CA GLN A 107 -23.15 -27.20 1.73
C GLN A 107 -23.06 -28.59 2.38
N ALA A 108 -22.55 -28.67 3.62
CA ALA A 108 -22.48 -29.92 4.35
C ALA A 108 -23.87 -30.47 4.71
N VAL A 109 -24.81 -29.59 5.06
CA VAL A 109 -26.22 -29.95 5.34
C VAL A 109 -26.92 -30.43 4.08
N GLU A 110 -26.73 -29.72 2.96
CA GLU A 110 -27.29 -30.07 1.65
C GLU A 110 -26.78 -31.44 1.17
N ASN A 111 -25.46 -31.61 1.07
CA ASN A 111 -24.83 -32.84 0.56
C ASN A 111 -25.22 -34.09 1.34
N ARG A 112 -25.46 -33.94 2.64
CA ARG A 112 -25.81 -35.04 3.55
C ARG A 112 -27.31 -35.15 3.80
N ARG A 113 -28.12 -34.23 3.25
CA ARG A 113 -29.57 -34.15 3.44
C ARG A 113 -29.98 -34.17 4.91
N ILE A 114 -29.39 -33.27 5.71
CA ILE A 114 -29.62 -33.20 7.16
C ILE A 114 -30.75 -32.20 7.44
N ASP A 115 -32.00 -32.58 7.16
CA ASP A 115 -33.17 -31.69 7.24
C ASP A 115 -33.30 -30.97 8.59
N ALA A 116 -32.95 -31.65 9.68
CA ALA A 116 -32.96 -31.09 11.03
C ALA A 116 -32.04 -29.86 11.23
N LEU A 117 -31.05 -29.66 10.34
CA LEU A 117 -30.11 -28.54 10.41
C LEU A 117 -30.38 -27.45 9.36
N THR A 118 -31.27 -27.66 8.39
CA THR A 118 -31.52 -26.74 7.28
C THR A 118 -31.87 -25.32 7.76
N ALA A 119 -32.88 -25.19 8.63
CA ALA A 119 -33.29 -23.90 9.18
C ALA A 119 -32.17 -23.20 9.99
N THR A 120 -31.34 -23.97 10.69
CA THR A 120 -30.22 -23.46 11.48
C THR A 120 -29.10 -22.95 10.58
N ALA A 121 -28.77 -23.68 9.51
CA ALA A 121 -27.77 -23.29 8.54
C ALA A 121 -28.17 -21.98 7.84
N MET A 122 -29.41 -21.89 7.34
CA MET A 122 -29.94 -20.67 6.71
C MET A 122 -29.92 -19.46 7.67
N ARG A 123 -30.39 -19.64 8.92
CA ARG A 123 -30.39 -18.55 9.92
C ARG A 123 -28.98 -18.09 10.24
N THR A 124 -28.03 -19.01 10.31
CA THR A 124 -26.62 -18.71 10.59
C THR A 124 -25.99 -17.90 9.46
N ALA A 125 -26.16 -18.35 8.20
CA ALA A 125 -25.67 -17.63 7.02
C ALA A 125 -26.27 -16.23 6.92
N LYS A 126 -27.59 -16.09 7.08
CA LYS A 126 -28.28 -14.77 7.07
C LYS A 126 -27.75 -13.84 8.15
N ARG A 127 -27.57 -14.35 9.38
CA ARG A 127 -27.06 -13.55 10.51
C ARG A 127 -25.61 -13.09 10.27
N ILE A 128 -24.76 -13.95 9.73
CA ILE A 128 -23.35 -13.61 9.47
C ILE A 128 -23.25 -12.65 8.28
N SER A 129 -23.99 -12.89 7.20
CA SER A 129 -24.10 -11.98 6.05
C SER A 129 -24.52 -10.57 6.48
N ALA A 130 -25.56 -10.44 7.29
CA ALA A 130 -26.04 -9.13 7.77
C ALA A 130 -25.01 -8.37 8.61
N LYS A 131 -24.04 -9.07 9.23
CA LYS A 131 -22.97 -8.47 10.04
C LYS A 131 -21.70 -8.16 9.24
N GLN A 132 -21.64 -8.52 7.96
CA GLN A 132 -20.48 -8.17 7.14
C GLN A 132 -20.38 -6.65 7.04
N LYS A 133 -19.24 -6.12 7.53
CA LYS A 133 -18.91 -4.70 7.45
C LYS A 133 -18.67 -4.27 6.01
N TYR A 134 -17.94 -5.09 5.26
CA TYR A 134 -17.48 -4.74 3.92
C TYR A 134 -18.48 -5.13 2.83
N ARG A 135 -18.53 -4.33 1.77
CA ARG A 135 -19.37 -4.45 0.57
C ARG A 135 -18.52 -4.46 -0.71
N SER A 136 -17.32 -5.05 -0.65
CA SER A 136 -16.47 -5.28 -1.83
C SER A 136 -17.09 -6.31 -2.77
N ALA A 137 -16.42 -6.62 -3.90
CA ALA A 137 -16.92 -7.66 -4.80
C ALA A 137 -17.12 -9.01 -4.10
N ASP A 138 -16.22 -9.38 -3.17
CA ASP A 138 -16.33 -10.60 -2.37
C ASP A 138 -17.63 -10.68 -1.57
N TYR A 139 -18.20 -9.55 -1.13
CA TYR A 139 -19.51 -9.54 -0.48
C TYR A 139 -20.57 -10.17 -1.37
N TYR A 140 -20.63 -9.76 -2.65
CA TYR A 140 -21.61 -10.24 -3.61
C TYR A 140 -21.33 -11.69 -4.04
N LEU A 141 -20.06 -12.11 -4.08
CA LEU A 141 -19.71 -13.53 -4.26
C LEU A 141 -20.29 -14.39 -3.13
N HIS A 142 -20.14 -13.96 -1.88
CA HIS A 142 -20.71 -14.68 -0.74
C HIS A 142 -22.24 -14.69 -0.76
N GLN A 143 -22.89 -13.57 -1.13
CA GLN A 143 -24.34 -13.54 -1.28
C GLN A 143 -24.82 -14.51 -2.37
N TYR A 144 -24.14 -14.53 -3.52
CA TYR A 144 -24.43 -15.49 -4.60
C TYR A 144 -24.31 -16.94 -4.10
N GLN A 145 -23.25 -17.28 -3.36
CA GLN A 145 -23.06 -18.61 -2.79
C GLN A 145 -24.18 -18.98 -1.82
N ILE A 146 -24.57 -18.06 -0.92
CA ILE A 146 -25.65 -18.30 0.06
C ILE A 146 -26.99 -18.48 -0.64
N GLU A 147 -27.34 -17.61 -1.59
CA GLU A 147 -28.61 -17.70 -2.29
C GLU A 147 -28.68 -18.96 -3.15
N ARG A 148 -27.58 -19.36 -3.79
CA ARG A 148 -27.53 -20.64 -4.50
C ARG A 148 -27.79 -21.82 -3.56
N GLN A 149 -27.11 -21.86 -2.42
CA GLN A 149 -27.28 -22.95 -1.45
C GLN A 149 -28.67 -22.97 -0.81
N LYS A 150 -29.29 -21.79 -0.64
CA LYS A 150 -30.68 -21.68 -0.19
C LYS A 150 -31.65 -22.24 -1.23
N TYR A 151 -31.39 -22.02 -2.51
CA TYR A 151 -32.18 -22.62 -3.58
C TYR A 151 -32.12 -24.15 -3.51
N ASP A 152 -30.91 -24.71 -3.46
CA ASP A 152 -30.67 -26.16 -3.42
C ASP A 152 -31.34 -26.82 -2.18
N LEU A 153 -31.28 -26.16 -1.02
CA LEU A 153 -31.91 -26.65 0.21
C LEU A 153 -33.45 -26.60 0.19
N THR A 154 -34.07 -25.70 -0.59
CA THR A 154 -35.53 -25.51 -0.63
C THR A 154 -36.17 -26.16 -1.86
N GLU A 155 -35.38 -26.63 -2.83
CA GLU A 155 -35.86 -27.28 -4.06
C GLU A 155 -36.75 -28.51 -3.80
N PHE A 156 -36.48 -29.23 -2.69
CA PHE A 156 -37.27 -30.41 -2.30
C PHE A 156 -38.53 -30.08 -1.48
N GLU A 157 -38.62 -28.89 -0.88
CA GLU A 157 -39.72 -28.48 0.01
C GLU A 157 -40.76 -27.60 -0.68
N ASN A 158 -40.36 -26.82 -1.69
CA ASN A 158 -41.24 -25.87 -2.36
C ASN A 158 -42.28 -26.58 -3.24
N LYS A 159 -43.53 -26.08 -3.24
CA LYS A 159 -44.49 -26.47 -4.27
C LYS A 159 -43.99 -25.91 -5.61
N ARG A 160 -44.20 -26.64 -6.70
CA ARG A 160 -43.79 -26.23 -8.08
C ARG A 160 -44.24 -24.81 -8.50
N SER A 161 -45.17 -24.19 -7.77
CA SER A 161 -45.72 -22.86 -8.03
C SER A 161 -45.07 -21.72 -7.22
N ASP A 162 -44.19 -22.01 -6.27
CA ASP A 162 -43.65 -20.99 -5.38
C ASP A 162 -42.53 -20.19 -6.07
N ARG A 163 -42.53 -18.87 -5.88
CA ARG A 163 -41.45 -18.01 -6.39
C ARG A 163 -40.17 -18.31 -5.61
N THR A 164 -39.14 -18.74 -6.31
CA THR A 164 -37.81 -19.03 -5.74
C THR A 164 -36.95 -17.77 -5.72
N ASN A 165 -35.75 -17.89 -5.16
CA ASN A 165 -34.74 -16.82 -5.06
C ASN A 165 -33.80 -16.75 -6.28
N ILE A 166 -34.18 -17.27 -7.46
CA ILE A 166 -33.35 -17.27 -8.67
C ILE A 166 -32.92 -15.84 -9.07
N GLU A 167 -33.79 -14.85 -8.91
CA GLU A 167 -33.45 -13.44 -9.20
C GLU A 167 -32.34 -12.93 -8.29
N ASP A 168 -32.34 -13.29 -7.01
CA ASP A 168 -31.28 -12.91 -6.07
C ASP A 168 -29.96 -13.61 -6.42
N ILE A 169 -30.01 -14.86 -6.90
CA ILE A 169 -28.83 -15.59 -7.41
C ILE A 169 -28.23 -14.83 -8.60
N SER A 170 -29.06 -14.53 -9.61
CA SER A 170 -28.61 -13.82 -10.82
C SER A 170 -28.02 -12.46 -10.47
N LYS A 171 -28.76 -11.66 -9.69
CA LYS A 171 -28.34 -10.31 -9.31
C LYS A 171 -26.98 -10.31 -8.58
N ASN A 172 -26.77 -11.19 -7.61
CA ASN A 172 -25.51 -11.23 -6.88
C ASN A 172 -24.35 -11.72 -7.76
N LEU A 173 -24.62 -12.65 -8.68
CA LEU A 173 -23.64 -13.07 -9.68
C LEU A 173 -23.23 -11.91 -10.59
N ASP A 174 -24.21 -11.14 -11.09
CA ASP A 174 -23.97 -9.99 -11.96
C ASP A 174 -23.15 -8.91 -11.25
N LEU A 175 -23.53 -8.55 -10.01
CA LEU A 175 -22.81 -7.55 -9.22
C LEU A 175 -21.36 -7.95 -8.92
N PHE A 176 -21.14 -9.21 -8.54
CA PHE A 176 -19.79 -9.75 -8.35
C PHE A 176 -18.99 -9.69 -9.66
N TYR A 177 -19.58 -10.19 -10.75
CA TYR A 177 -18.92 -10.27 -12.05
C TYR A 177 -18.54 -8.89 -12.59
N LEU A 178 -19.49 -7.95 -12.59
CA LEU A 178 -19.27 -6.58 -13.04
C LEU A 178 -18.17 -5.89 -12.23
N ALA A 179 -18.24 -5.98 -10.90
CA ALA A 179 -17.22 -5.39 -10.01
C ALA A 179 -15.83 -5.96 -10.27
N GLU A 180 -15.68 -7.29 -10.27
CA GLU A 180 -14.37 -7.93 -10.48
C GLU A 180 -13.84 -7.68 -11.89
N LYS A 181 -14.70 -7.71 -12.90
CA LYS A 181 -14.28 -7.45 -14.28
C LYS A 181 -13.80 -6.02 -14.43
N LEU A 182 -14.52 -5.03 -13.90
CA LEU A 182 -14.11 -3.63 -13.92
C LEU A 182 -12.79 -3.43 -13.15
N ARG A 183 -12.62 -4.07 -11.99
CA ARG A 183 -11.37 -4.05 -11.23
C ARG A 183 -10.19 -4.55 -12.06
N ILE A 184 -10.35 -5.69 -12.75
CA ILE A 184 -9.34 -6.27 -13.64
C ILE A 184 -9.05 -5.33 -14.82
N LEU A 185 -10.07 -4.74 -15.43
CA LEU A 185 -9.91 -3.78 -16.53
C LEU A 185 -9.11 -2.56 -16.09
N CYS A 186 -9.43 -1.98 -14.94
CA CYS A 186 -8.71 -0.83 -14.38
C CYS A 186 -7.23 -1.17 -14.09
N ALA A 187 -6.98 -2.36 -13.53
CA ALA A 187 -5.62 -2.85 -13.29
C ALA A 187 -4.84 -3.02 -14.60
N GLY A 188 -5.47 -3.61 -15.63
CA GLY A 188 -4.89 -3.75 -16.97
C GLY A 188 -4.50 -2.40 -17.57
N ILE A 189 -5.43 -1.44 -17.62
CA ILE A 189 -5.18 -0.09 -18.16
C ILE A 189 -4.07 0.61 -17.39
N THR A 190 -4.08 0.51 -16.06
CA THR A 190 -3.04 1.13 -15.22
C THR A 190 -1.66 0.54 -15.51
N GLN A 191 -1.56 -0.79 -15.63
CA GLN A 191 -0.30 -1.48 -15.90
C GLN A 191 0.30 -1.09 -17.26
N GLN A 192 -0.55 -0.86 -18.27
CA GLN A 192 -0.12 -0.42 -19.62
C GLN A 192 0.58 0.94 -19.63
N THR A 193 0.37 1.77 -18.61
CA THR A 193 1.07 3.05 -18.49
C THR A 193 2.56 2.88 -18.15
N PHE A 194 2.95 1.74 -17.57
CA PHE A 194 4.33 1.46 -17.15
C PHE A 194 5.01 0.41 -18.03
N VAL A 195 4.23 -0.50 -18.61
CA VAL A 195 4.74 -1.64 -19.39
C VAL A 195 4.08 -1.66 -20.76
N LYS A 196 4.89 -1.83 -21.82
CA LYS A 196 4.40 -2.02 -23.20
C LYS A 196 3.85 -3.44 -23.40
N VAL A 197 2.68 -3.71 -22.83
CA VAL A 197 1.94 -4.97 -22.99
C VAL A 197 0.50 -4.65 -23.41
N GLU A 198 -0.05 -5.42 -24.33
CA GLU A 198 -1.46 -5.32 -24.70
C GLU A 198 -2.25 -6.44 -24.01
N TYR A 199 -3.29 -6.07 -23.27
CA TYR A 199 -4.19 -7.03 -22.63
C TYR A 199 -5.45 -7.18 -23.47
N GLN A 200 -5.84 -8.42 -23.74
CA GLN A 200 -7.09 -8.75 -24.43
C GLN A 200 -8.10 -9.28 -23.41
N PHE A 201 -9.18 -8.52 -23.20
CA PHE A 201 -10.26 -8.90 -22.30
C PHE A 201 -11.55 -9.12 -23.09
N SER A 202 -12.22 -10.24 -22.84
CA SER A 202 -13.55 -10.52 -23.41
C SER A 202 -14.66 -9.82 -22.62
N LEU A 203 -15.78 -9.56 -23.31
CA LEU A 203 -17.04 -9.01 -22.76
C LEU A 203 -16.97 -7.55 -22.30
N VAL A 204 -15.97 -6.78 -22.74
CA VAL A 204 -15.80 -5.38 -22.31
C VAL A 204 -16.94 -4.51 -22.83
N ASN A 205 -17.30 -4.62 -24.10
CA ASN A 205 -18.29 -3.75 -24.73
C ASN A 205 -19.69 -4.00 -24.14
N GLU A 206 -20.02 -5.26 -23.92
CA GLU A 206 -21.28 -5.73 -23.35
C GLU A 206 -21.46 -5.19 -21.92
N ILE A 207 -20.41 -5.25 -21.11
CA ILE A 207 -20.41 -4.70 -19.75
C ILE A 207 -20.60 -3.19 -19.77
N LEU A 208 -19.90 -2.47 -20.65
CA LEU A 208 -20.03 -1.01 -20.74
C LEU A 208 -21.43 -0.61 -21.22
N GLN A 209 -22.04 -1.39 -22.11
CA GLN A 209 -23.40 -1.17 -22.57
C GLN A 209 -24.40 -1.37 -21.42
N GLU A 210 -24.25 -2.43 -20.62
CA GLU A 210 -25.09 -2.68 -19.44
C GLU A 210 -25.00 -1.53 -18.43
N LEU A 211 -23.78 -1.08 -18.12
CA LEU A 211 -23.52 0.02 -17.17
C LEU A 211 -24.05 1.39 -17.64
N GLN A 212 -24.34 1.53 -18.93
CA GLN A 212 -25.00 2.73 -19.49
C GLN A 212 -26.53 2.65 -19.44
N GLN A 213 -27.09 1.43 -19.43
CA GLN A 213 -28.54 1.20 -19.47
C GLN A 213 -29.14 1.04 -18.07
N VAL A 214 -28.38 0.49 -17.14
CA VAL A 214 -28.83 0.19 -15.78
C VAL A 214 -28.04 1.02 -14.77
N ASP A 215 -28.74 1.60 -13.80
CA ASP A 215 -28.10 2.34 -12.72
C ASP A 215 -27.60 1.39 -11.62
N TYR A 216 -26.27 1.37 -11.44
CA TYR A 216 -25.60 0.60 -10.39
C TYR A 216 -25.03 1.49 -9.26
N SER A 217 -25.47 2.75 -9.17
CA SER A 217 -24.98 3.72 -8.17
C SER A 217 -25.16 3.27 -6.71
N ASP A 218 -26.17 2.44 -6.44
CA ASP A 218 -26.45 1.85 -5.12
C ASP A 218 -25.55 0.64 -4.77
N TYR A 219 -24.70 0.19 -5.70
CA TYR A 219 -23.81 -0.96 -5.51
C TYR A 219 -22.34 -0.49 -5.49
N PRO A 220 -21.76 -0.26 -4.29
CA PRO A 220 -20.47 0.39 -4.15
C PRO A 220 -19.34 -0.12 -5.04
N PRO A 221 -19.08 -1.44 -5.17
CA PRO A 221 -17.93 -1.90 -5.93
C PRO A 221 -18.14 -1.68 -7.43
N VAL A 222 -19.35 -1.84 -7.95
CA VAL A 222 -19.64 -1.56 -9.36
C VAL A 222 -19.52 -0.06 -9.63
N ALA A 223 -20.14 0.78 -8.79
CA ALA A 223 -20.10 2.23 -8.93
C ALA A 223 -18.65 2.79 -8.88
N LEU A 224 -17.85 2.36 -7.90
CA LEU A 224 -16.47 2.81 -7.74
C LEU A 224 -15.58 2.33 -8.88
N TYR A 225 -15.60 1.04 -9.22
CA TYR A 225 -14.73 0.53 -10.28
C TYR A 225 -15.11 1.05 -11.66
N TYR A 226 -16.41 1.25 -11.93
CA TYR A 226 -16.84 1.89 -13.17
C TYR A 226 -16.37 3.35 -13.24
N GLN A 227 -16.48 4.08 -12.13
CA GLN A 227 -16.03 5.47 -12.10
C GLN A 227 -14.50 5.58 -12.23
N ILE A 228 -13.74 4.66 -11.64
CA ILE A 228 -12.29 4.54 -11.85
C ILE A 228 -12.01 4.29 -13.33
N TYR A 229 -12.71 3.34 -13.96
CA TYR A 229 -12.56 3.05 -15.39
C TYR A 229 -12.72 4.32 -16.23
N LEU A 230 -13.78 5.11 -15.99
CA LEU A 230 -14.03 6.37 -16.69
C LEU A 230 -12.92 7.40 -16.47
N THR A 231 -12.36 7.51 -15.26
CA THR A 231 -11.21 8.42 -15.02
C THR A 231 -9.93 8.00 -15.76
N LEU A 232 -9.81 6.72 -16.13
CA LEU A 232 -8.67 6.19 -16.87
C LEU A 232 -8.85 6.35 -18.38
N THR A 233 -10.04 6.07 -18.90
CA THR A 233 -10.33 6.09 -20.35
C THR A 233 -10.76 7.47 -20.86
N GLU A 234 -11.40 8.27 -20.02
CA GLU A 234 -11.91 9.62 -20.35
C GLU A 234 -11.24 10.70 -19.49
N SER A 235 -9.91 10.59 -19.32
CA SER A 235 -9.15 11.38 -18.32
C SER A 235 -9.24 12.91 -18.45
N GLU A 236 -9.65 13.44 -19.60
CA GLU A 236 -9.86 14.87 -19.79
C GLU A 236 -11.17 15.39 -19.16
N LYS A 237 -12.17 14.52 -18.94
CA LYS A 237 -13.44 14.87 -18.30
C LYS A 237 -13.30 14.84 -16.77
N GLU A 238 -13.19 16.02 -16.18
CA GLU A 238 -12.96 16.17 -14.72
C GLU A 238 -14.18 15.77 -13.88
N GLU A 239 -15.39 15.78 -14.47
CA GLU A 239 -16.62 15.29 -13.83
C GLU A 239 -16.48 13.86 -13.29
N HIS A 240 -15.74 13.00 -14.00
CA HIS A 240 -15.53 11.61 -13.60
C HIS A 240 -14.72 11.50 -12.32
N TYR A 241 -13.75 12.39 -12.14
CA TYR A 241 -12.96 12.45 -10.91
C TYR A 241 -13.81 12.95 -9.74
N HIS A 242 -14.60 14.00 -9.93
CA HIS A 242 -15.43 14.53 -8.85
C HIS A 242 -16.49 13.51 -8.41
N LYS A 243 -17.08 12.77 -9.35
CA LYS A 243 -17.97 11.65 -9.04
C LYS A 243 -17.23 10.53 -8.29
N LEU A 244 -16.00 10.19 -8.69
CA LEU A 244 -15.18 9.20 -7.96
C LEU A 244 -14.92 9.65 -6.52
N LYS A 245 -14.54 10.92 -6.32
CA LYS A 245 -14.29 11.50 -5.00
C LYS A 245 -15.52 11.40 -4.10
N ASN A 246 -16.70 11.71 -4.61
CA ASN A 246 -17.96 11.59 -3.86
C ASN A 246 -18.24 10.12 -3.50
N LEU A 247 -18.10 9.20 -4.44
CA LEU A 247 -18.27 7.77 -4.17
C LEU A 247 -17.27 7.23 -3.12
N LEU A 248 -16.02 7.72 -3.11
CA LEU A 248 -15.03 7.38 -2.09
C LEU A 248 -15.43 7.91 -0.71
N ASN A 249 -16.00 9.12 -0.66
CA ASN A 249 -16.52 9.68 0.58
C ASN A 249 -17.65 8.81 1.14
N ASP A 250 -18.62 8.48 0.30
CA ASP A 250 -19.83 7.75 0.69
C ASP A 250 -19.54 6.28 1.01
N TYR A 251 -18.69 5.63 0.22
CA TYR A 251 -18.54 4.17 0.25
C TYR A 251 -17.14 3.66 0.59
N GLY A 252 -16.10 4.50 0.62
CA GLY A 252 -14.71 4.03 0.82
C GLY A 252 -14.50 3.22 2.10
N HIS A 253 -15.25 3.53 3.16
CA HIS A 253 -15.20 2.82 4.44
C HIS A 253 -15.86 1.42 4.42
N LEU A 254 -16.60 1.09 3.36
CA LEU A 254 -17.23 -0.21 3.12
C LEU A 254 -16.26 -1.20 2.46
N PHE A 255 -15.00 -0.84 2.23
CA PHE A 255 -13.99 -1.74 1.65
C PHE A 255 -12.94 -2.12 2.70
N PRO A 256 -12.32 -3.31 2.57
CA PRO A 256 -11.13 -3.63 3.32
C PRO A 256 -10.08 -2.52 3.17
N ALA A 257 -9.43 -2.11 4.26
CA ALA A 257 -8.51 -0.96 4.26
C ALA A 257 -7.44 -1.05 3.16
N ARG A 258 -6.94 -2.26 2.88
CA ARG A 258 -5.99 -2.51 1.79
C ARG A 258 -6.58 -2.21 0.41
N GLU A 259 -7.78 -2.68 0.11
CA GLU A 259 -8.45 -2.44 -1.18
C GLU A 259 -8.80 -0.95 -1.34
N ALA A 260 -9.33 -0.32 -0.28
CA ALA A 260 -9.60 1.11 -0.27
C ALA A 260 -8.32 1.91 -0.57
N LYS A 261 -7.23 1.66 0.17
CA LYS A 261 -5.96 2.36 0.02
C LYS A 261 -5.29 2.10 -1.33
N ASP A 262 -5.01 0.83 -1.62
CA ASP A 262 -4.09 0.44 -2.70
C ASP A 262 -4.76 0.42 -4.07
N VAL A 263 -6.09 0.49 -4.14
CA VAL A 263 -6.83 0.44 -5.41
C VAL A 263 -7.67 1.70 -5.57
N LEU A 264 -8.63 1.93 -4.67
CA LEU A 264 -9.67 2.94 -4.86
C LEU A 264 -9.13 4.37 -4.73
N TYR A 265 -8.53 4.70 -3.58
CA TYR A 265 -7.95 6.02 -3.36
C TYR A 265 -6.70 6.23 -4.21
N MET A 266 -5.88 5.20 -4.40
CA MET A 266 -4.70 5.29 -5.26
C MET A 266 -5.08 5.70 -6.70
N ALA A 267 -6.20 5.21 -7.24
CA ALA A 267 -6.69 5.63 -8.54
C ALA A 267 -7.01 7.14 -8.59
N ALA A 268 -7.73 7.65 -7.58
CA ALA A 268 -8.07 9.07 -7.47
C ALA A 268 -6.83 9.96 -7.26
N GLN A 269 -5.89 9.53 -6.41
CA GLN A 269 -4.61 10.21 -6.19
C GLN A 269 -3.79 10.28 -7.48
N ASN A 270 -3.68 9.16 -8.21
CA ASN A 270 -2.97 9.10 -9.47
C ASN A 270 -3.60 10.00 -10.53
N TYR A 271 -4.94 10.12 -10.56
CA TYR A 271 -5.62 11.10 -11.41
C TYR A 271 -5.17 12.54 -11.10
N CYS A 272 -5.20 12.93 -9.82
CA CYS A 272 -4.76 14.26 -9.38
C CYS A 272 -3.29 14.51 -9.75
N ILE A 273 -2.40 13.54 -9.48
CA ILE A 273 -0.98 13.63 -9.80
C ILE A 273 -0.76 13.86 -11.30
N ARG A 274 -1.50 13.14 -12.17
CA ARG A 274 -1.41 13.36 -13.63
C ARG A 274 -1.86 14.77 -14.02
N LYS A 275 -2.94 15.29 -13.44
CA LYS A 275 -3.42 16.66 -13.70
C LYS A 275 -2.44 17.73 -13.21
N ILE A 276 -1.87 17.56 -12.01
CA ILE A 276 -0.82 18.44 -11.46
C ILE A 276 0.41 18.45 -12.38
N ASN A 277 0.85 17.28 -12.85
CA ASN A 277 2.00 17.17 -13.77
C ASN A 277 1.74 17.80 -15.14
N LYS A 278 0.47 17.86 -15.59
CA LYS A 278 0.03 18.61 -16.78
C LYS A 278 -0.08 20.12 -16.52
N GLY A 279 0.20 20.59 -15.30
CA GLY A 279 0.17 22.01 -14.92
C GLY A 279 -1.14 22.48 -14.30
N ASN A 280 -2.15 21.60 -14.14
CA ASN A 280 -3.40 21.99 -13.50
C ASN A 280 -3.26 21.98 -11.96
N ARG A 281 -2.90 23.15 -11.42
CA ARG A 281 -2.58 23.32 -10.00
C ARG A 281 -3.78 23.13 -9.06
N GLN A 282 -5.02 23.27 -9.54
CA GLN A 282 -6.21 23.12 -8.69
C GLN A 282 -6.30 21.72 -8.07
N PHE A 283 -5.77 20.71 -8.76
CA PHE A 283 -5.73 19.34 -8.29
C PHE A 283 -4.75 19.10 -7.12
N THR A 284 -3.92 20.10 -6.77
CA THR A 284 -3.08 20.05 -5.58
C THR A 284 -3.95 20.04 -4.31
N GLN A 285 -4.98 20.90 -4.28
CA GLN A 285 -5.97 20.93 -3.19
C GLN A 285 -6.79 19.65 -3.14
N GLU A 286 -7.21 19.17 -4.30
CA GLU A 286 -7.96 17.91 -4.42
C GLU A 286 -7.15 16.72 -3.87
N LEU A 287 -5.88 16.60 -4.24
CA LEU A 287 -4.98 15.57 -3.74
C LEU A 287 -4.79 15.66 -2.22
N PHE A 288 -4.64 16.88 -1.68
CA PHE A 288 -4.55 17.09 -0.24
C PHE A 288 -5.82 16.61 0.48
N SER A 289 -7.00 16.95 -0.03
CA SER A 289 -8.27 16.52 0.55
C SER A 289 -8.45 15.00 0.56
N LEU A 290 -7.96 14.29 -0.47
CA LEU A 290 -7.97 12.82 -0.50
C LEU A 290 -7.09 12.21 0.62
N TYR A 291 -5.95 12.82 0.91
CA TYR A 291 -5.11 12.37 2.03
C TYR A 291 -5.76 12.64 3.39
N GLN A 292 -6.41 13.79 3.57
CA GLN A 292 -7.15 14.08 4.79
C GLN A 292 -8.28 13.07 5.03
N ASP A 293 -9.01 12.69 3.98
CA ASP A 293 -10.08 11.69 4.06
C ASP A 293 -9.54 10.28 4.37
N LEU A 294 -8.38 9.91 3.80
CA LEU A 294 -7.70 8.66 4.14
C LEU A 294 -7.23 8.59 5.59
N LEU A 295 -6.77 9.72 6.15
CA LEU A 295 -6.36 9.83 7.55
C LEU A 295 -7.57 9.77 8.50
N SER A 296 -8.65 10.49 8.20
CA SER A 296 -9.85 10.53 9.05
C SER A 296 -10.55 9.18 9.15
N LYS A 297 -10.41 8.34 8.11
CA LYS A 297 -10.97 6.98 8.05
C LYS A 297 -10.02 5.89 8.59
N ASP A 298 -8.83 6.26 9.08
CA ASP A 298 -7.79 5.33 9.56
C ASP A 298 -7.43 4.24 8.53
N ILE A 299 -7.37 4.61 7.25
CA ILE A 299 -7.07 3.68 6.14
C ILE A 299 -5.56 3.53 5.91
N LEU A 300 -4.76 4.54 6.30
CA LEU A 300 -3.33 4.59 6.01
C LEU A 300 -2.46 3.80 6.98
N THR A 301 -2.95 3.53 8.19
CA THR A 301 -2.20 2.78 9.19
C THR A 301 -2.42 1.28 8.98
N VAL A 302 -1.35 0.50 9.11
CA VAL A 302 -1.41 -0.96 9.12
C VAL A 302 -0.71 -1.40 10.39
N ASP A 303 -1.42 -2.10 11.27
CA ASP A 303 -0.92 -2.48 12.60
C ASP A 303 -0.40 -1.28 13.44
N GLY A 304 -1.00 -0.11 13.24
CA GLY A 304 -0.60 1.14 13.90
C GLY A 304 0.58 1.86 13.25
N GLU A 305 1.17 1.30 12.18
CA GLU A 305 2.28 1.89 11.46
C GLU A 305 1.83 2.67 10.22
N LEU A 306 2.40 3.86 10.03
CA LEU A 306 2.23 4.68 8.84
C LEU A 306 3.47 4.54 7.94
N SER A 307 3.25 4.29 6.65
CA SER A 307 4.35 4.23 5.69
C SER A 307 5.10 5.57 5.60
N PRO A 308 6.45 5.57 5.65
CA PRO A 308 7.25 6.78 5.45
C PRO A 308 6.98 7.48 4.11
N TRP A 309 6.56 6.71 3.09
CA TRP A 309 6.19 7.25 1.78
C TRP A 309 4.93 8.12 1.84
N TYR A 310 3.88 7.62 2.50
CA TYR A 310 2.63 8.38 2.69
C TYR A 310 2.88 9.61 3.56
N PHE A 311 3.59 9.44 4.69
CA PHE A 311 3.96 10.54 5.58
C PHE A 311 4.63 11.69 4.82
N LYS A 312 5.67 11.39 4.06
CA LYS A 312 6.38 12.37 3.23
C LYS A 312 5.48 13.03 2.18
N ASN A 313 4.62 12.27 1.51
CA ASN A 313 3.76 12.82 0.45
C ASN A 313 2.70 13.77 0.99
N ILE A 314 2.11 13.44 2.13
CA ILE A 314 1.12 14.26 2.84
C ILE A 314 1.73 15.60 3.27
N ILE A 315 2.97 15.57 3.76
CA ILE A 315 3.70 16.80 4.12
C ILE A 315 4.01 17.61 2.86
N ASN A 316 4.57 16.99 1.83
CA ASN A 316 4.89 17.72 0.59
C ASN A 316 3.65 18.37 -0.06
N ILE A 317 2.48 17.72 -0.02
CA ILE A 317 1.28 18.28 -0.60
C ILE A 317 0.66 19.38 0.28
N SER A 318 0.63 19.21 1.61
CA SER A 318 0.17 20.25 2.55
C SER A 318 0.99 21.52 2.46
N LEU A 319 2.33 21.40 2.39
CA LEU A 319 3.22 22.54 2.16
C LEU A 319 2.95 23.23 0.81
N ARG A 320 2.61 22.49 -0.24
CA ARG A 320 2.31 23.08 -1.56
C ARG A 320 0.98 23.82 -1.61
N VAL A 321 -0.01 23.42 -0.81
CA VAL A 321 -1.29 24.13 -0.71
C VAL A 321 -1.24 25.31 0.28
N GLY A 322 -0.13 25.45 1.03
CA GLY A 322 0.06 26.52 2.01
C GLY A 322 -0.43 26.20 3.43
N GLU A 323 -0.78 24.94 3.71
CA GLU A 323 -1.33 24.48 4.98
C GLU A 323 -0.19 24.10 5.95
N TYR A 324 0.62 25.09 6.34
CA TYR A 324 1.84 24.88 7.12
C TYR A 324 1.57 24.45 8.57
N ASP A 325 0.57 25.06 9.21
CA ASP A 325 0.18 24.73 10.59
C ASP A 325 -0.34 23.29 10.66
N TRP A 326 -1.21 22.93 9.72
CA TRP A 326 -1.70 21.57 9.57
C TRP A 326 -0.55 20.58 9.35
N ALA A 327 0.43 20.91 8.50
CA ALA A 327 1.57 20.04 8.24
C ALA A 327 2.40 19.81 9.51
N GLU A 328 2.63 20.84 10.31
CA GLU A 328 3.35 20.74 11.59
C GLU A 328 2.61 19.85 12.60
N GLU A 329 1.30 20.04 12.74
CA GLU A 329 0.45 19.21 13.60
C GLU A 329 0.44 17.76 13.15
N PHE A 330 0.27 17.52 11.85
CA PHE A 330 0.33 16.18 11.26
C PHE A 330 1.67 15.49 11.55
N ILE A 331 2.79 16.19 11.36
CA ILE A 331 4.13 15.64 11.62
C ILE A 331 4.25 15.19 13.07
N LYS A 332 3.85 16.03 14.03
CA LYS A 332 3.93 15.72 15.47
C LYS A 332 3.01 14.56 15.85
N ALA A 333 1.79 14.53 15.30
CA ALA A 333 0.80 13.51 15.62
C ALA A 333 1.15 12.12 15.04
N TYR A 334 1.70 12.05 13.82
CA TYR A 334 1.89 10.79 13.11
C TYR A 334 3.34 10.27 13.06
N SER A 335 4.33 11.07 13.48
CA SER A 335 5.71 10.59 13.62
C SER A 335 5.85 9.37 14.55
N PRO A 336 5.13 9.27 15.69
CA PRO A 336 5.14 8.06 16.52
C PRO A 336 4.70 6.78 15.79
N SER A 337 3.89 6.90 14.73
CA SER A 337 3.46 5.78 13.89
C SER A 337 4.47 5.39 12.81
N LEU A 338 5.60 6.11 12.68
CA LEU A 338 6.67 5.69 11.77
C LEU A 338 7.49 4.55 12.36
N PRO A 339 8.10 3.69 11.52
CA PRO A 339 9.07 2.70 11.96
C PRO A 339 10.18 3.36 12.78
N GLU A 340 10.53 2.75 13.91
CA GLU A 340 11.45 3.31 14.90
C GLU A 340 12.77 3.77 14.28
N GLN A 341 13.31 2.99 13.34
CA GLN A 341 14.60 3.26 12.68
C GLN A 341 14.63 4.56 11.87
N VAL A 342 13.48 5.06 11.41
CA VAL A 342 13.42 6.27 10.56
C VAL A 342 12.72 7.44 11.25
N ARG A 343 12.18 7.23 12.45
CA ARG A 343 11.28 8.18 13.11
C ARG A 343 11.92 9.54 13.38
N GLU A 344 13.02 9.56 14.14
CA GLU A 344 13.68 10.82 14.54
C GLU A 344 14.20 11.59 13.33
N ASN A 345 14.85 10.88 12.41
CA ASN A 345 15.39 11.49 11.20
C ASN A 345 14.29 12.07 10.30
N SER A 346 13.17 11.34 10.15
CA SER A 346 12.00 11.81 9.40
C SER A 346 11.35 13.01 10.07
N LEU A 347 11.23 13.03 11.40
CA LEU A 347 10.67 14.15 12.15
C LEU A 347 11.48 15.43 11.91
N SER A 348 12.80 15.39 12.17
CA SER A 348 13.70 16.54 12.01
C SER A 348 13.69 17.08 10.57
N TYR A 349 13.84 16.18 9.58
CA TYR A 349 13.87 16.58 8.18
C TYR A 349 12.56 17.24 7.73
N ASN A 350 11.40 16.69 8.10
CA ASN A 350 10.12 17.22 7.64
C ASN A 350 9.72 18.50 8.39
N LEU A 351 10.05 18.65 9.68
CA LEU A 351 9.88 19.94 10.38
C LEU A 351 10.73 21.04 9.74
N ALA A 352 11.96 20.72 9.32
CA ALA A 352 12.79 21.67 8.60
C ALA A 352 12.14 22.13 7.28
N GLN A 353 11.38 21.26 6.59
CA GLN A 353 10.60 21.67 5.42
C GLN A 353 9.49 22.67 5.80
N VAL A 354 8.75 22.43 6.88
CA VAL A 354 7.72 23.37 7.37
C VAL A 354 8.34 24.75 7.63
N PHE A 355 9.44 24.80 8.40
CA PHE A 355 10.13 26.05 8.70
C PHE A 355 10.66 26.74 7.44
N PHE A 356 11.15 25.97 6.47
CA PHE A 356 11.62 26.52 5.19
C PHE A 356 10.48 27.21 4.43
N PHE A 357 9.31 26.59 4.34
CA PHE A 357 8.14 27.20 3.68
C PHE A 357 7.58 28.42 4.44
N ARG A 358 7.75 28.46 5.77
CA ARG A 358 7.46 29.65 6.59
C ARG A 358 8.54 30.73 6.55
N LYS A 359 9.65 30.49 5.85
CA LYS A 359 10.84 31.37 5.81
C LYS A 359 11.52 31.56 7.17
N GLU A 360 11.35 30.60 8.08
CA GLU A 360 11.98 30.55 9.41
C GLU A 360 13.35 29.87 9.32
N TYR A 361 14.28 30.50 8.60
CA TYR A 361 15.53 29.90 8.15
C TYR A 361 16.46 29.47 9.29
N GLU A 362 16.49 30.18 10.42
CA GLU A 362 17.30 29.78 11.58
C GLU A 362 16.87 28.39 12.07
N LYS A 363 15.55 28.15 12.21
CA LYS A 363 15.01 26.87 12.65
C LYS A 363 15.27 25.76 11.65
N VAL A 364 15.33 26.07 10.34
CA VAL A 364 15.74 25.09 9.32
C VAL A 364 17.15 24.58 9.62
N LEU A 365 18.10 25.48 9.88
CA LEU A 365 19.48 25.12 10.20
C LEU A 365 19.55 24.30 11.50
N GLU A 366 18.78 24.66 12.53
CA GLU A 366 18.71 23.90 13.78
C GLU A 366 18.25 22.46 13.57
N GLN A 367 17.17 22.26 12.82
CA GLN A 367 16.63 20.93 12.53
C GLN A 367 17.60 20.09 11.67
N LEU A 368 18.26 20.71 10.68
CA LEU A 368 19.18 20.00 9.79
C LEU A 368 20.49 19.56 10.45
N ARG A 369 20.84 20.11 11.63
CA ARG A 369 21.93 19.58 12.47
C ARG A 369 21.58 18.21 13.08
N ASN A 370 20.29 17.94 13.28
CA ASN A 370 19.80 16.71 13.91
C ASN A 370 19.38 15.63 12.91
N VAL A 371 19.51 15.89 11.60
CA VAL A 371 19.21 14.92 10.54
C VAL A 371 20.41 13.97 10.39
N GLU A 372 20.15 12.67 10.48
CA GLU A 372 21.13 11.64 10.15
C GLU A 372 21.22 11.45 8.63
N TYR A 373 22.46 11.49 8.11
CA TYR A 373 22.74 11.58 6.68
C TYR A 373 22.95 10.22 5.99
N ASP A 374 22.60 9.12 6.67
CA ASP A 374 22.82 7.75 6.21
C ASP A 374 21.88 7.35 5.06
N ASP A 375 20.65 7.88 5.07
CA ASP A 375 19.75 7.75 3.93
C ASP A 375 20.10 8.77 2.83
N VAL A 376 20.34 8.26 1.63
CA VAL A 376 20.71 9.07 0.46
C VAL A 376 19.63 10.10 0.12
N ALA A 377 18.35 9.79 0.28
CA ALA A 377 17.29 10.72 -0.07
C ALA A 377 17.18 11.87 0.93
N TYR A 378 17.27 11.61 2.24
CA TYR A 378 17.35 12.65 3.26
C TYR A 378 18.60 13.49 3.11
N ASN A 379 19.75 12.88 2.83
CA ASN A 379 21.01 13.60 2.62
C ASN A 379 20.93 14.60 1.44
N LEU A 380 20.48 14.13 0.28
CA LEU A 380 20.29 14.99 -0.90
C LEU A 380 19.25 16.08 -0.65
N GLY A 381 18.17 15.76 0.07
CA GLY A 381 17.13 16.71 0.46
C GLY A 381 17.67 17.81 1.38
N SER A 382 18.35 17.44 2.45
CA SER A 382 18.93 18.37 3.44
C SER A 382 19.99 19.26 2.81
N LYS A 383 20.87 18.73 1.97
CA LYS A 383 21.85 19.56 1.24
C LYS A 383 21.19 20.54 0.27
N THR A 384 20.08 20.15 -0.34
CA THR A 384 19.30 21.04 -1.20
C THR A 384 18.63 22.14 -0.38
N MET A 385 18.07 21.80 0.77
CA MET A 385 17.44 22.78 1.66
C MET A 385 18.45 23.72 2.30
N LEU A 386 19.63 23.25 2.72
CA LEU A 386 20.75 24.11 3.15
C LEU A 386 21.19 25.06 2.03
N LEU A 387 21.29 24.56 0.80
CA LEU A 387 21.68 25.37 -0.35
C LEU A 387 20.69 26.50 -0.60
N HIS A 388 19.39 26.21 -0.55
CA HIS A 388 18.38 27.26 -0.65
C HIS A 388 18.46 28.20 0.56
N THR A 389 18.53 27.66 1.77
CA THR A 389 18.56 28.44 3.02
C THR A 389 19.70 29.45 3.03
N TYR A 390 20.94 29.02 2.75
CA TYR A 390 22.09 29.92 2.70
C TYR A 390 21.99 30.96 1.58
N TYR A 391 21.31 30.63 0.48
CA TYR A 391 21.05 31.61 -0.58
C TYR A 391 20.02 32.66 -0.13
N GLU A 392 18.92 32.25 0.50
CA GLU A 392 17.87 33.16 0.98
C GLU A 392 18.34 34.06 2.14
N THR A 393 19.31 33.60 2.95
CA THR A 393 19.88 34.37 4.07
C THR A 393 21.17 35.12 3.72
N ASP A 394 21.58 35.14 2.44
CA ASP A 394 22.83 35.75 1.95
C ASP A 394 24.12 35.26 2.66
N GLU A 395 24.11 34.01 3.13
CA GLU A 395 25.24 33.34 3.79
C GLU A 395 26.18 32.73 2.73
N ILE A 396 26.86 33.60 1.98
CA ILE A 396 27.65 33.24 0.80
C ILE A 396 28.83 32.30 1.10
N GLU A 397 29.55 32.51 2.20
CA GLU A 397 30.70 31.67 2.57
C GLU A 397 30.30 30.21 2.89
N PRO A 398 29.31 29.95 3.77
CA PRO A 398 28.74 28.62 3.97
C PRO A 398 28.20 28.00 2.68
N LEU A 399 27.54 28.79 1.82
CA LEU A 399 27.00 28.32 0.54
C LEU A 399 28.11 27.83 -0.41
N HIS A 400 29.23 28.55 -0.51
CA HIS A 400 30.37 28.14 -1.32
C HIS A 400 31.00 26.83 -0.81
N SER A 401 31.16 26.70 0.51
CA SER A 401 31.63 25.47 1.14
C SER A 401 30.68 24.30 0.91
N LEU A 402 29.37 24.56 0.95
CA LEU A 402 28.35 23.57 0.65
C LEU A 402 28.42 23.10 -0.80
N PHE A 403 28.63 23.98 -1.77
CA PHE A 403 28.75 23.55 -3.17
C PHE A 403 29.88 22.54 -3.39
N GLU A 404 31.04 22.76 -2.78
CA GLU A 404 32.19 21.86 -2.91
C GLU A 404 31.93 20.52 -2.20
N SER A 405 31.43 20.55 -0.96
CA SER A 405 31.12 19.33 -0.22
C SER A 405 29.98 18.52 -0.86
N PHE A 406 28.95 19.19 -1.39
CA PHE A 406 27.83 18.54 -2.08
C PHE A 406 28.29 17.90 -3.39
N ARG A 407 29.14 18.58 -4.17
CA ARG A 407 29.74 18.00 -5.37
C ARG A 407 30.63 16.80 -5.06
N ALA A 408 31.45 16.88 -4.00
CA ALA A 408 32.28 15.77 -3.55
C ALA A 408 31.44 14.55 -3.15
N TYR A 409 30.34 14.76 -2.42
CA TYR A 409 29.38 13.71 -2.06
C TYR A 409 28.80 13.02 -3.30
N LEU A 410 28.26 13.78 -4.26
CA LEU A 410 27.73 13.22 -5.53
C LEU A 410 28.78 12.44 -6.32
N ASN A 411 30.05 12.82 -6.23
CA ASN A 411 31.14 12.13 -6.91
C ASN A 411 31.50 10.80 -6.22
N ARG A 412 31.47 10.72 -4.89
CA ARG A 412 31.79 9.51 -4.11
C ARG A 412 30.68 8.47 -4.17
N HIS A 413 29.42 8.89 -4.10
CA HIS A 413 28.26 8.00 -4.05
C HIS A 413 27.80 7.58 -5.46
N LYS A 414 28.48 6.56 -6.02
CA LYS A 414 28.16 5.99 -7.35
C LYS A 414 26.88 5.14 -7.37
N ASP A 415 26.42 4.72 -6.20
CA ASP A 415 25.12 4.10 -5.95
C ASP A 415 23.95 5.02 -6.34
N ILE A 416 24.15 6.34 -6.33
CA ILE A 416 23.16 7.30 -6.83
C ILE A 416 23.09 7.23 -8.37
N PRO A 417 21.90 7.03 -8.96
CA PRO A 417 21.72 6.97 -10.41
C PRO A 417 22.32 8.18 -11.12
N ALA A 418 22.99 7.94 -12.26
CA ALA A 418 23.74 8.98 -12.98
C ALA A 418 22.88 10.21 -13.33
N ASN A 419 21.63 10.00 -13.76
CA ASN A 419 20.70 11.09 -14.02
C ASN A 419 20.39 11.90 -12.77
N ARG A 420 20.17 11.24 -11.63
CA ARG A 420 19.92 11.92 -10.36
C ARG A 420 21.13 12.72 -9.91
N ARG A 421 22.36 12.20 -10.05
CA ARG A 421 23.59 12.96 -9.79
C ARG A 421 23.72 14.19 -10.70
N LYS A 422 23.36 14.06 -11.98
CA LYS A 422 23.33 15.18 -12.93
C LYS A 422 22.33 16.27 -12.52
N ASN A 423 21.15 15.90 -12.01
CA ASN A 423 20.15 16.86 -11.51
C ASN A 423 20.71 17.79 -10.44
N TYR A 424 21.33 17.23 -9.39
CA TYR A 424 21.89 18.01 -8.28
C TYR A 424 23.18 18.73 -8.69
N GLY A 425 24.01 18.14 -9.56
CA GLY A 425 25.17 18.83 -10.12
C GLY A 425 24.79 20.09 -10.90
N ASN A 426 23.69 20.04 -11.66
CA ASN A 426 23.14 21.20 -12.35
C ASN A 426 22.58 22.24 -11.37
N LEU A 427 21.90 21.83 -10.30
CA LEU A 427 21.45 22.76 -9.24
C LEU A 427 22.62 23.54 -8.64
N ILE A 428 23.71 22.85 -8.26
CA ILE A 428 24.93 23.49 -7.73
C ILE A 428 25.50 24.49 -8.75
N ARG A 429 25.60 24.07 -10.02
CA ARG A 429 26.13 24.91 -11.10
C ARG A 429 25.32 26.19 -11.29
N PHE A 430 24.00 26.08 -11.37
CA PHE A 430 23.13 27.22 -11.60
C PHE A 430 23.07 28.16 -10.39
N THR A 431 22.99 27.61 -9.17
CA THR A 431 22.99 28.42 -7.95
C THR A 431 24.29 29.21 -7.81
N ARG A 432 25.45 28.60 -8.12
CA ARG A 432 26.74 29.31 -8.14
C ARG A 432 26.81 30.43 -9.17
N LYS A 433 26.04 30.35 -10.26
CA LYS A 433 25.93 31.44 -11.23
C LYS A 433 25.03 32.55 -10.71
N LEU A 434 23.93 32.19 -10.03
CA LEU A 434 23.04 33.16 -9.38
C LEU A 434 23.78 34.06 -8.38
N THR A 435 24.66 33.49 -7.55
CA THR A 435 25.43 34.28 -6.56
C THR A 435 26.41 35.29 -7.17
N ARG A 436 26.59 35.30 -8.49
CA ARG A 436 27.49 36.24 -9.21
C ARG A 436 26.74 37.29 -10.02
N ILE A 437 25.41 37.16 -10.13
CA ILE A 437 24.60 38.12 -10.86
C ILE A 437 24.29 39.28 -9.93
N VAL A 438 24.55 40.49 -10.41
CA VAL A 438 24.16 41.71 -9.69
C VAL A 438 22.67 41.97 -9.97
N PRO A 439 21.84 42.28 -8.96
CA PRO A 439 20.44 42.66 -9.16
C PRO A 439 20.32 43.79 -10.21
N GLY A 440 19.39 43.65 -11.16
CA GLY A 440 19.21 44.57 -12.27
C GLY A 440 20.08 44.31 -13.52
N ASP A 441 21.00 43.34 -13.49
CA ASP A 441 21.74 42.91 -14.70
C ASP A 441 20.88 41.99 -15.59
N HIS A 442 19.94 42.59 -16.32
CA HIS A 442 19.01 41.90 -17.21
C HIS A 442 19.72 41.02 -18.26
N ALA A 443 20.90 41.43 -18.73
CA ALA A 443 21.63 40.68 -19.75
C ALA A 443 22.16 39.34 -19.18
N SER A 444 22.74 39.37 -17.97
CA SER A 444 23.20 38.16 -17.28
C SER A 444 22.03 37.26 -16.85
N VAL A 445 20.91 37.85 -16.39
CA VAL A 445 19.70 37.10 -16.04
C VAL A 445 19.13 36.37 -17.25
N GLU A 446 18.93 37.05 -18.38
CA GLU A 446 18.36 36.45 -19.59
C GLU A 446 19.27 35.35 -20.16
N LYS A 447 20.60 35.56 -20.12
CA LYS A 447 21.57 34.53 -20.50
C LYS A 447 21.45 33.28 -19.64
N LEU A 448 21.32 33.44 -18.32
CA LEU A 448 21.19 32.30 -17.40
C LEU A 448 19.83 31.61 -17.54
N ARG A 449 18.76 32.37 -17.78
CA ARG A 449 17.41 31.87 -18.07
C ARG A 449 17.40 30.97 -19.30
N LYS A 450 18.02 31.42 -20.40
CA LYS A 450 18.13 30.62 -21.63
C LYS A 450 18.91 29.32 -21.40
N GLU A 451 20.06 29.40 -20.73
CA GLU A 451 20.87 28.22 -20.40
C GLU A 451 20.09 27.23 -19.52
N LEU A 452 19.31 27.74 -18.55
CA LEU A 452 18.45 26.92 -17.68
C LEU A 452 17.32 26.24 -18.48
N GLY A 453 16.72 26.94 -19.44
CA GLY A 453 15.67 26.39 -20.32
C GLY A 453 16.17 25.29 -21.25
N GLU A 454 17.41 25.40 -21.74
CA GLU A 454 18.03 24.38 -22.62
C GLU A 454 18.59 23.18 -21.83
N THR A 455 18.87 23.36 -20.53
CA THR A 455 19.42 22.30 -19.69
C THR A 455 18.33 21.38 -19.17
N LYS A 456 18.29 20.14 -19.69
CA LYS A 456 17.49 19.06 -19.10
C LYS A 456 18.09 18.62 -17.75
N ASN A 457 17.29 17.97 -16.91
CA ASN A 457 17.73 17.30 -15.68
C ASN A 457 18.32 18.30 -14.67
N VAL A 458 17.47 19.17 -14.11
CA VAL A 458 17.87 20.17 -13.10
C VAL A 458 17.00 19.99 -11.85
N ALA A 459 17.62 19.77 -10.69
CA ALA A 459 16.89 19.74 -9.42
C ALA A 459 16.44 21.17 -9.04
N SER A 460 15.32 21.28 -8.33
CA SER A 460 14.75 22.57 -7.88
C SER A 460 14.55 23.61 -8.99
N LEU A 461 14.19 23.17 -10.21
CA LEU A 461 14.04 24.06 -11.37
C LEU A 461 13.10 25.24 -11.12
N ASN A 462 12.00 25.02 -10.41
CA ASN A 462 11.03 26.09 -10.11
C ASN A 462 11.63 27.16 -9.18
N TRP A 463 12.37 26.75 -8.15
CA TRP A 463 13.06 27.68 -7.25
C TRP A 463 14.12 28.49 -8.01
N LEU A 464 14.92 27.86 -8.88
CA LEU A 464 15.89 28.59 -9.71
C LEU A 464 15.23 29.63 -10.63
N LYS A 465 14.05 29.32 -11.19
CA LYS A 465 13.28 30.26 -12.01
C LYS A 465 12.73 31.43 -11.19
N GLU A 466 12.25 31.15 -9.98
CA GLU A 466 11.78 32.16 -9.03
C GLU A 466 12.91 33.13 -8.65
N LYS A 467 14.07 32.61 -8.21
CA LYS A 467 15.24 33.44 -7.87
C LYS A 467 15.76 34.27 -9.05
N LEU A 468 15.70 33.74 -10.28
CA LEU A 468 16.05 34.52 -11.48
C LEU A 468 15.10 35.69 -11.71
N ALA A 469 13.80 35.50 -11.47
CA ALA A 469 12.81 36.56 -11.64
C ALA A 469 12.97 37.65 -10.58
N GLU A 470 13.33 37.28 -9.34
CA GLU A 470 13.63 38.25 -8.28
C GLU A 470 14.81 39.17 -8.62
N LEU A 471 15.82 38.68 -9.34
CA LEU A 471 16.99 39.48 -9.76
C LEU A 471 16.70 40.47 -10.91
N GLU A 472 15.51 40.40 -11.54
CA GLU A 472 15.08 41.36 -12.56
C GLU A 472 14.47 42.63 -11.96
N HIS A 473 14.07 42.56 -10.69
CA HIS A 473 13.54 43.69 -9.93
C HIS A 473 14.66 44.32 -9.10
#